data_AF-A0A423HFY2-F1
#
_entry.id   AF-A0A423HFY2-F1
#
_cell.length_a   1.000
_cell.length_b   1.000
_cell.length_c   1.000
_cell.angle_alpha   90.00
_cell.angle_beta   90.00
_cell.angle_gamma   90.00
#
_symmetry.space_group_name_H-M   'P 1'
#
loop_
_entity.id
_entity.type
_entity.pdbx_description
1 polymer ?
#
loop_
_entity_poly.entity_id
_entity_poly.type
_entity_poly.pdbx_seq_one_letter_code
_entity_poly.pdbx_strand_id
1 'polypeptide(L)'
;MNCPLCGNTNALEDLSFGGGLRIYCEPCGGFYRISTTLNALADGKTYDTERTRARLKKKRETDNLEDQEPALGAEDKDLLVEPN
;
A
#
# COMPACT_ATOMS: atom_id res chain seq x y z
N MET A 1 3.40 9.74 -9.67
CA MET A 1 2.61 10.11 -8.46
C MET A 1 3.55 10.06 -7.25
N ASN A 2 3.17 10.59 -6.10
CA ASN A 2 3.93 10.32 -4.87
C ASN A 2 3.40 9.02 -4.21
N CYS A 3 4.29 8.19 -3.68
CA CYS A 3 3.90 7.00 -2.93
C CYS A 3 3.00 7.41 -1.76
N PRO A 4 1.74 6.92 -1.65
CA PRO A 4 0.86 7.27 -0.55
C PRO A 4 1.38 6.78 0.81
N LEU A 5 2.27 5.78 0.81
CA LEU A 5 2.81 5.19 2.03
C LEU A 5 4.01 5.95 2.62
N CYS A 6 4.85 6.53 1.77
CA CYS A 6 6.14 7.07 2.20
C CYS A 6 6.55 8.37 1.50
N GLY A 7 5.68 8.96 0.67
CA GLY A 7 5.93 10.21 -0.04
C GLY A 7 6.96 10.14 -1.17
N ASN A 8 7.53 8.97 -1.48
CA ASN A 8 8.54 8.83 -2.54
C ASN A 8 7.98 9.30 -3.89
N THR A 9 8.64 10.29 -4.50
CA THR A 9 8.21 10.93 -5.75
C THR A 9 8.46 10.05 -6.98
N ASN A 10 9.31 9.04 -6.85
CA ASN A 10 9.62 8.08 -7.92
C ASN A 10 8.64 6.89 -7.96
N ALA A 11 7.53 6.94 -7.22
CA ALA A 11 6.54 5.88 -7.25
C ALA A 11 5.72 5.90 -8.54
N LEU A 12 5.45 4.70 -9.07
CA LEU A 12 4.68 4.50 -10.28
C LEU A 12 3.33 3.92 -9.93
N GLU A 13 2.27 4.56 -10.42
CA GLU A 13 0.92 4.03 -10.38
C GLU A 13 0.70 3.13 -11.59
N ASP A 14 0.09 1.98 -11.37
CA ASP A 14 -0.37 1.07 -12.41
C ASP A 14 -1.90 1.00 -12.37
N LEU A 15 -2.53 1.61 -13.38
CA LEU A 15 -3.99 1.72 -13.50
C LEU A 15 -4.65 0.46 -14.10
N SER A 16 -3.89 -0.62 -14.35
CA SER A 16 -4.46 -1.88 -14.86
C SER A 16 -5.37 -2.59 -13.85
N PHE A 17 -5.33 -2.20 -12.57
CA PHE A 17 -6.12 -2.82 -11.51
C PHE A 17 -7.43 -2.07 -11.27
N GLY A 18 -8.55 -2.60 -11.79
CA GLY A 18 -9.88 -1.98 -11.66
C GLY A 18 -10.51 -1.99 -10.27
N GLY A 19 -9.85 -2.57 -9.26
CA GLY A 19 -10.36 -2.76 -7.89
C GLY A 19 -9.60 -1.99 -6.80
N GLY A 20 -8.79 -0.99 -7.17
CA GLY A 20 -7.99 -0.22 -6.22
C GLY A 20 -6.77 0.42 -6.89
N LEU A 21 -5.78 0.78 -6.07
CA LEU A 21 -4.49 1.28 -6.55
C LEU A 21 -3.50 0.13 -6.60
N ARG A 22 -2.76 0.01 -7.70
CA ARG A 22 -1.56 -0.82 -7.78
C ARG A 22 -0.37 0.12 -7.93
N ILE A 23 0.61 0.01 -7.05
CA ILE A 23 1.71 0.97 -6.96
C ILE A 23 3.02 0.21 -6.90
N TYR A 24 4.00 0.65 -7.69
CA TYR A 24 5.40 0.28 -7.52
C TYR A 24 6.12 1.37 -6.72
N CYS A 25 6.75 0.97 -5.62
CA CYS A 25 7.63 1.83 -4.86
C CYS A 25 8.79 1.01 -4.30
N GLU A 26 10.00 1.23 -4.82
CA GLU A 26 11.21 0.52 -4.38
C GLU A 26 11.44 0.63 -2.86
N PRO A 27 11.35 1.83 -2.21
CA PRO A 27 11.43 1.95 -0.75
C PRO A 27 10.37 1.18 0.05
N CYS A 28 9.24 0.82 -0.56
CA CYS A 28 8.17 0.03 0.08
C CYS A 28 8.24 -1.48 -0.24
N GLY A 29 9.32 -1.90 -0.91
CA GLY A 29 9.57 -3.30 -1.26
C GLY A 29 8.96 -3.72 -2.59
N GLY A 30 8.78 -2.79 -3.54
CA GLY A 30 8.33 -3.10 -4.90
C GLY A 30 6.84 -2.87 -5.12
N PHE A 31 6.21 -3.76 -5.90
CA PHE A 31 4.76 -3.68 -6.16
C PHE A 31 3.95 -4.01 -4.90
N TYR A 32 2.82 -3.32 -4.77
CA TYR A 32 1.77 -3.59 -3.79
C TYR A 32 0.43 -3.02 -4.28
N ARG A 33 -0.65 -3.45 -3.63
CA ARG A 33 -2.01 -3.00 -3.93
C ARG A 33 -2.66 -2.35 -2.71
N ILE A 34 -3.53 -1.39 -2.95
CA ILE A 34 -4.43 -0.79 -1.96
C ILE A 34 -5.84 -0.98 -2.50
N SER A 35 -6.70 -1.69 -1.77
CA SER A 35 -8.11 -1.84 -2.14
C SER A 35 -8.82 -0.49 -2.21
N THR A 36 -9.82 -0.34 -3.08
CA THR A 36 -10.61 0.90 -3.16
C THR A 36 -11.23 1.28 -1.81
N THR A 37 -11.64 0.30 -1.02
CA THR A 37 -12.21 0.52 0.33
C THR A 37 -11.19 1.14 1.27
N LEU A 38 -9.97 0.59 1.35
CA LEU A 38 -8.93 1.18 2.20
C LEU A 38 -8.51 2.56 1.69
N ASN A 39 -8.43 2.74 0.37
CA ASN A 39 -8.12 4.02 -0.24
C ASN A 39 -9.16 5.09 0.12
N ALA A 40 -10.45 4.74 0.14
CA ALA A 40 -11.51 5.63 0.59
C ALA A 40 -11.42 5.96 2.10
N LEU A 41 -10.98 5.00 2.92
CA LEU A 41 -10.75 5.23 4.36
C LEU A 41 -9.52 6.11 4.64
N ALA A 42 -8.58 6.19 3.70
CA ALA A 42 -7.38 7.01 3.81
C ALA A 42 -7.64 8.50 3.54
N ASP A 43 -8.85 8.89 3.12
CA ASP A 43 -9.19 10.30 2.90
C ASP A 43 -9.00 11.12 4.19
N GLY A 44 -8.20 12.18 4.10
CA GLY A 44 -7.81 13.01 5.25
C GLY A 44 -6.83 12.36 6.24
N LYS A 45 -6.30 11.16 5.94
CA LYS A 45 -5.35 10.41 6.78
C LYS A 45 -4.04 10.13 6.05
N THR A 46 -3.02 9.75 6.82
CA THR A 46 -1.74 9.31 6.28
C THR A 46 -1.44 7.88 6.73
N TYR A 47 -0.59 7.18 6.00
CA TYR A 47 -0.14 5.85 6.41
C TYR A 47 1.03 5.97 7.39
N ASP A 48 0.99 5.19 8.47
CA ASP A 48 2.18 4.88 9.25
C ASP A 48 3.15 4.09 8.36
N THR A 49 4.17 4.77 7.85
CA THR A 49 5.10 4.22 6.86
C THR A 49 5.80 2.96 7.37
N GLU A 50 6.24 2.95 8.63
CA GLU A 50 7.00 1.84 9.19
C GLU A 50 6.11 0.61 9.38
N ARG A 51 4.95 0.79 10.01
CA ARG A 51 3.99 -0.31 10.24
C ARG A 51 3.45 -0.85 8.92
N THR A 52 3.21 0.03 7.94
CA THR A 52 2.71 -0.40 6.63
C THR A 52 3.76 -1.20 5.86
N ARG A 53 5.02 -0.78 5.87
CA ARG A 53 6.12 -1.55 5.25
C ARG A 53 6.27 -2.93 5.91
N ALA A 54 6.21 -2.99 7.23
CA ALA A 54 6.26 -4.26 7.96
C ALA A 54 5.09 -5.18 7.58
N ARG A 55 3.87 -4.62 7.45
CA ARG A 55 2.69 -5.38 7.00
C ARG A 55 2.86 -5.91 5.58
N LEU A 56 3.28 -5.07 4.64
CA LEU A 56 3.52 -5.47 3.25
C LEU A 56 4.60 -6.55 3.15
N LYS A 57 5.70 -6.42 3.90
CA LYS A 57 6.75 -7.43 3.99
C LYS A 57 6.18 -8.77 4.48
N LYS A 58 5.43 -8.75 5.60
CA LYS A 58 4.83 -9.96 6.16
C LYS A 58 3.86 -10.64 5.18
N LYS A 59 3.03 -9.86 4.46
CA LYS A 59 2.11 -10.41 3.44
C LYS A 59 2.89 -11.11 2.32
N ARG A 60 3.95 -10.49 1.79
CA ARG A 60 4.85 -11.12 0.79
C ARG A 60 5.46 -12.43 1.27
N GLU A 61 5.83 -12.52 2.54
CA GLU A 61 6.41 -13.74 3.12
C GLU A 61 5.37 -14.83 3.41
N THR A 62 4.09 -14.46 3.56
CA THR A 62 3.00 -15.40 3.93
C THR A 62 2.25 -15.93 2.71
N ASP A 63 2.02 -15.09 1.71
CA ASP A 63 1.42 -15.46 0.44
C ASP A 63 2.49 -16.19 -0.40
N ASN A 64 2.63 -17.51 -0.17
CA ASN A 64 3.57 -18.44 -0.85
C ASN A 64 3.38 -18.57 -2.38
N LEU A 65 2.71 -17.62 -3.03
CA LEU A 65 2.61 -17.51 -4.47
C LEU A 65 3.59 -16.41 -4.89
N GLU A 66 4.71 -16.78 -5.51
CA GLU A 66 5.79 -15.89 -5.93
C GLU A 66 5.32 -14.70 -6.82
N ASP A 67 4.10 -14.76 -7.35
CA ASP A 67 3.47 -13.75 -8.20
C ASP A 67 2.38 -12.89 -7.52
N GLN A 68 2.03 -13.15 -6.25
CA GLN A 68 1.01 -12.36 -5.56
C GLN A 68 1.61 -11.12 -4.91
N GLU A 69 1.35 -9.98 -5.54
CA GLU A 69 1.62 -8.67 -4.97
C GLU A 69 0.84 -8.50 -3.66
N PRO A 70 1.49 -8.03 -2.57
CA PRO A 70 0.81 -7.85 -1.30
C PRO A 70 -0.28 -6.79 -1.43
N ALA A 71 -1.46 -7.08 -0.91
CA ALA A 71 -2.60 -6.17 -0.95
C ALA A 71 -2.95 -5.67 0.46
N LEU A 72 -3.21 -4.37 0.57
CA LEU A 72 -3.76 -3.73 1.76
C LEU A 72 -5.28 -3.60 1.60
N GLY A 73 -6.00 -4.22 2.53
CA GLY A 73 -7.46 -4.32 2.55
C GLY A 73 -8.09 -3.41 3.60
N ALA A 74 -9.41 -3.43 3.70
CA ALA A 74 -10.14 -2.67 4.72
C ALA A 74 -9.74 -3.07 6.16
N GLU A 75 -9.26 -4.30 6.34
CA GLU A 75 -8.72 -4.82 7.59
C GLU A 75 -7.43 -4.10 8.04
N ASP A 76 -6.70 -3.47 7.12
CA ASP A 76 -5.44 -2.76 7.41
C ASP A 76 -5.68 -1.27 7.75
N LYS A 77 -6.91 -0.87 8.10
CA LYS A 77 -7.25 0.50 8.52
C LYS A 77 -6.49 0.96 9.77
N ASP A 78 -5.93 0.04 10.55
CA ASP A 78 -5.11 0.34 11.73
C ASP A 78 -3.76 1.00 11.38
N LEU A 79 -3.39 0.99 10.09
CA LEU A 79 -2.22 1.67 9.55
C LEU A 79 -2.46 3.15 9.23
N LEU A 80 -3.72 3.58 9.19
CA LEU A 80 -4.09 4.97 8.91
C LEU A 80 -4.03 5.80 10.19
N VAL A 81 -3.24 6.86 10.16
CA VAL A 81 -3.03 7.79 11.26
C VAL A 81 -3.42 9.19 10.85
N GLU A 82 -3.76 10.03 11.83
CA GLU A 82 -4.04 11.44 11.58
C GLU A 82 -2.79 12.13 11.01
N PRO A 83 -2.94 13.03 10.02
CA PRO A 83 -1.83 13.82 9.53
C PRO A 83 -1.30 14.72 10.66
N ASN A 84 0.02 14.71 10.87
CA ASN A 84 0.68 15.67 11.77
C ASN A 84 0.72 17.07 11.16
#